data_AF-A0A0B8NXW8-F1
#
_entry.id   AF-A0A0B8NXW8-F1
#
_cell.length_a   1.000
_cell.length_b   1.000
_cell.length_c   1.000
_cell.angle_alpha   90.00
_cell.angle_beta   90.00
_cell.angle_gamma   90.00
#
_symmetry.space_group_name_H-M   'P 1'
#
loop_
_entity.id
_entity.type
_entity.pdbx_description
1 polymer ?
#
loop_
_entity_poly.entity_id
_entity_poly.type
_entity_poly.pdbx_seq_one_letter_code
_entity_poly.pdbx_strand_id
1 'polypeptide(L)' 'MISAMQVFKELFSGDDPVKKLVRGMGMNLAGSLPGFKNEVMHRALGLKGDLPKLAR' A
#
# COMPACT_ATOMS: atom_id res chain seq x y z
N MET A 1 -13.07 -4.64 2.79
CA MET A 1 -12.10 -4.66 1.67
C MET A 1 -12.49 -3.68 0.55
N ILE A 2 -13.78 -3.58 0.20
CA ILE A 2 -14.29 -2.70 -0.88
C ILE A 2 -13.98 -1.22 -0.65
N SER A 3 -14.18 -0.69 0.56
CA SER A 3 -13.94 0.72 0.87
C SER A 3 -12.49 1.15 0.64
N ALA A 4 -11.52 0.33 1.04
CA ALA A 4 -10.11 0.60 0.81
C ALA A 4 -9.80 0.68 -0.70
N MET A 5 -10.28 -0.28 -1.49
CA MET A 5 -10.05 -0.29 -2.95
C MET A 5 -10.74 0.88 -3.66
N GLN A 6 -11.92 1.28 -3.19
CA GLN A 6 -12.61 2.46 -3.70
C GLN A 6 -11.82 3.73 -3.43
N VAL A 7 -11.27 3.89 -2.22
CA VAL A 7 -10.38 5.01 -1.89
C VAL A 7 -9.12 4.98 -2.76
N PHE A 8 -8.49 3.83 -2.98
CA PHE A 8 -7.35 3.74 -3.91
C PHE A 8 -7.74 4.16 -5.33
N LYS A 9 -8.89 3.70 -5.84
CA LYS A 9 -9.39 4.09 -7.16
C LYS A 9 -9.63 5.59 -7.27
N GLU A 10 -10.31 6.19 -6.31
CA GLU A 10 -10.62 7.63 -6.31
C GLU A 10 -9.37 8.48 -6.09
N LEU A 11 -8.50 8.01 -5.20
CA LEU A 11 -7.26 8.68 -4.89
C LEU A 11 -6.33 8.66 -6.07
N PHE A 12 -6.25 7.59 -6.89
CA PHE A 12 -5.32 7.44 -8.03
C PHE A 12 -5.92 7.72 -9.43
N SER A 13 -7.23 7.97 -9.54
CA SER A 13 -7.87 8.30 -10.83
C SER A 13 -7.72 9.77 -11.22
N GLY A 14 -7.57 10.01 -12.53
CA GLY A 14 -7.50 11.34 -13.13
C GLY A 14 -6.30 12.19 -12.70
N ASP A 15 -6.31 13.45 -13.12
CA ASP A 15 -5.19 14.40 -13.02
C ASP A 15 -5.45 15.58 -12.07
N ASP A 16 -6.37 15.41 -11.11
CA ASP A 16 -6.65 16.44 -10.11
C ASP A 16 -5.35 16.83 -9.35
N PRO A 17 -4.99 18.13 -9.32
CA PRO A 17 -3.71 18.58 -8.78
C PRO A 17 -3.59 18.37 -7.27
N VAL A 18 -4.71 18.42 -6.53
CA VAL A 18 -4.73 18.17 -5.08
C VAL A 18 -4.51 16.69 -4.82
N LYS A 19 -5.23 15.81 -5.53
CA LYS A 19 -5.01 14.36 -5.45
C LYS A 19 -3.58 13.99 -5.81
N LYS A 20 -3.01 14.63 -6.84
CA LYS A 20 -1.61 14.42 -7.25
C LYS A 20 -0.62 14.79 -6.13
N LEU A 21 -0.84 15.90 -5.44
CA LEU A 21 -0.02 16.32 -4.30
C LEU A 21 -0.09 15.28 -3.17
N VAL A 22 -1.30 14.85 -2.79
CA VAL A 22 -1.51 13.85 -1.74
C VAL A 22 -0.84 12.51 -2.09
N ARG A 23 -1.02 12.02 -3.32
CA ARG A 23 -0.32 10.81 -3.83
C ARG A 23 1.19 10.99 -3.72
N GLY A 24 1.72 12.12 -4.20
CA GLY A 24 3.15 12.41 -4.23
C GLY A 24 3.76 12.43 -2.83
N MET A 25 3.12 13.11 -1.88
CA MET A 25 3.57 13.13 -0.48
C MET A 25 3.53 11.72 0.14
N GLY A 26 2.41 11.00 -0.03
CA GLY A 26 2.27 9.63 0.48
C GLY A 26 3.31 8.66 -0.10
N MET A 27 3.59 8.75 -1.41
CA MET A 27 4.60 7.91 -2.07
C MET A 27 6.02 8.23 -1.64
N ASN A 28 6.36 9.51 -1.42
CA ASN A 28 7.66 9.91 -0.89
C ASN A 28 7.87 9.39 0.55
N LEU A 29 6.84 9.52 1.39
CA LEU A 29 6.85 8.99 2.76
C LEU A 29 6.97 7.47 2.77
N ALA A 30 6.15 6.76 1.99
CA ALA A 30 6.23 5.30 1.88
C ALA A 30 7.56 4.82 1.29
N GLY A 31 8.19 5.63 0.43
CA GLY A 31 9.49 5.36 -0.17
C GLY A 31 10.68 5.56 0.75
N SER A 32 10.57 6.45 1.73
CA SER A 32 11.66 6.84 2.65
C SER A 32 11.74 5.98 3.91
N LEU A 33 10.68 5.24 4.24
CA LEU A 33 10.67 4.31 5.38
C LEU A 33 11.51 3.05 5.09
N PRO A 34 12.63 2.81 5.81
CA PRO A 34 13.48 1.64 5.58
C PRO A 34 12.74 0.34 5.94
N GLY A 35 12.83 -0.67 5.09
CA GLY A 35 12.19 -1.99 5.30
C GLY A 35 10.67 -2.03 5.10
N PHE A 36 9.98 -0.89 5.05
CA PHE A 36 8.52 -0.82 4.91
C PHE A 36 8.02 -1.52 3.63
N LYS A 37 8.65 -1.26 2.49
CA LYS A 37 8.30 -1.92 1.22
C LYS A 37 8.38 -3.44 1.31
N ASN A 38 9.40 -3.96 1.99
CA ASN A 38 9.63 -5.39 2.11
C ASN A 38 8.57 -6.06 3.02
N GLU A 39 8.22 -5.41 4.13
CA GLU A 39 7.13 -5.88 5.00
C GLU A 39 5.78 -5.91 4.29
N VAL A 40 5.43 -4.81 3.60
CA VAL A 40 4.18 -4.74 2.82
C VAL A 40 4.17 -5.83 1.76
N MET A 41 5.28 -6.06 1.07
CA MET A 41 5.40 -7.11 0.05
C MET A 41 5.25 -8.51 0.65
N HIS A 42 5.93 -8.82 1.77
CA HIS A 42 5.80 -10.12 2.44
C HIS A 42 4.37 -10.39 2.89
N ARG A 43 3.66 -9.36 3.37
CA ARG A 43 2.24 -9.47 3.75
C ARG A 43 1.36 -9.72 2.51
N ALA A 44 1.61 -8.99 1.42
CA ALA A 44 0.85 -9.11 0.18
C ALA A 44 1.05 -10.48 -0.50
N LEU A 45 2.27 -11.02 -0.45
CA LEU A 45 2.61 -12.36 -0.95
C LEU A 45 2.14 -13.49 -0.02
N GLY A 46 1.55 -13.17 1.14
CA GLY A 46 1.12 -14.17 2.11
C GLY A 46 2.27 -14.87 2.85
N LEU A 47 3.50 -14.33 2.78
CA LEU A 47 4.68 -14.85 3.47
C LEU A 47 4.76 -14.43 4.95
N LYS A 48 3.84 -13.56 5.39
CA LYS A 48 3.69 -13.10 6.77
C LYS A 48 2.23 -12.90 7.12
N GLY A 49 1.86 -13.16 8.38
CA GLY A 49 0.52 -12.97 8.89
C GLY A 49 -0.04 -14.26 9.48
N ASP A 50 -1.27 -14.60 9.11
CA ASP A 50 -1.92 -15.85 9.52
C ASP A 50 -1.46 -16.99 8.59
N LEU A 51 -0.29 -17.53 8.90
CA LEU A 51 0.31 -18.64 8.17
C LEU A 51 -0.22 -19.97 8.74
N PRO A 52 -0.56 -20.95 7.89
CA PRO A 52 -0.89 -22.29 8.35
C PRO A 52 0.32 -22.91 9.04
N LYS A 53 0.10 -23.82 10.00
CA LYS A 53 1.17 -24.46 10.80
C LYS A 53 2.29 -25.07 9.95
N LEU A 54 1.99 -25.51 8.73
CA LEU A 54 2.95 -26.12 7.80
C LEU A 54 3.90 -25.12 7.14
N ALA A 55 3.56 -23.83 7.13
CA ALA A 55 4.31 -22.76 6.47
C ALA A 55 4.76 -21.66 7.45
N ARG A 56 4.67 -21.94 8.75
CA ARG A 56 5.08 -21.02 9.82
C ARG A 56 6.54 -21.20 10.19
#